data_AF-Q6XP54-F1
#
_entry.id   AF-Q6XP54-F1
#
_cell.length_a   1.000
_cell.length_b   1.000
_cell.length_c   1.000
_cell.angle_alpha   90.00
_cell.angle_beta   90.00
_cell.angle_gamma   90.00
#
_symmetry.space_group_name_H-M   'P 1'
#
loop_
_entity.id
_entity.type
_entity.pdbx_description
1 polymer ?
#
loop_
_entity_poly.entity_id
_entity_poly.type
_entity_poly.pdbx_seq_one_letter_code
_entity_poly.pdbx_strand_id
1 'polypeptide(L)'
;LSYPAFEKLNQKQKENNKTPFANPRNAASGTLRQLNSKIVAQRNLSIFIYNIASPYLIKPTQLASLEFLIQLGFTVNPHYNLALTFEDLLVKIQNYKVIKDTQPYDTDGVVIKVNELALHALIGATSKAPKWAIAYKFPAKTSQSIVTDIIFQLGRTGMITPICQIMPVLVDGSLISKVVLHNYDFISKKDIRIGDCVTVHKAGSVIPEILEVVASKRTNQKKTMMILQCPYCKSNLVKKEGKVDYFCLNDDCYWQKIQRLIHFVSKKAMDINVLGEKTIITLFNQHLIQKPSDLYLLHTHLNILQTLPSFGQKKINNILKAIEQSKTKPLERVLFGLGIKHVGEKISQVLVKNNLSLEKLATIKLEALTAIPEIGDKIAKSINIFFNNPRNIAEIQKLQQLGVSFQNTINQTVVKKTFFSDKKIVLTGTLQNYTRLELTQILKQMGANISSSLSAKTDFLIAGTNAGSKLTKAQKLKISIIEEAQLEKWIKQTD
;
A
#
# COMPACT_ATOMS: atom_id res chain seq x y z
N LEU A 1 17.10 0.30 17.50
CA LEU A 1 17.33 0.32 18.96
C LEU A 1 18.00 -0.99 19.31
N SER A 2 19.17 -0.96 19.96
CA SER A 2 19.88 -2.18 20.37
C SER A 2 19.13 -2.88 21.52
N TYR A 3 19.40 -4.16 21.76
CA TYR A 3 18.83 -4.90 22.89
C TYR A 3 19.14 -4.23 24.25
N PRO A 4 20.39 -3.82 24.56
CA PRO A 4 20.67 -3.16 25.83
C PRO A 4 19.90 -1.83 26.01
N ALA A 5 19.80 -1.02 24.95
CA ALA A 5 19.04 0.22 25.01
C ALA A 5 17.52 -0.02 25.13
N PHE A 6 17.01 -1.08 24.49
CA PHE A 6 15.62 -1.49 24.58
C PHE A 6 15.26 -2.02 25.96
N GLU A 7 16.09 -2.86 26.57
CA GLU A 7 15.90 -3.38 27.93
C GLU A 7 15.88 -2.25 28.95
N LYS A 8 16.87 -1.33 28.88
CA LYS A 8 16.92 -0.14 29.74
C LYS A 8 15.67 0.74 29.58
N LEU A 9 15.18 0.91 28.35
CA LEU A 9 13.94 1.66 28.08
C LEU A 9 12.73 0.97 28.71
N ASN A 10 12.61 -0.35 28.57
CA ASN A 10 11.49 -1.11 29.13
C ASN A 10 11.54 -1.18 30.66
N GLN A 11 12.73 -1.26 31.26
CA GLN A 11 12.90 -1.14 32.70
C GLN A 11 12.37 0.20 33.20
N LYS A 12 12.79 1.32 32.59
CA LYS A 12 12.25 2.65 32.91
C LYS A 12 10.74 2.75 32.70
N GLN A 13 10.16 2.07 31.71
CA GLN A 13 8.71 2.05 31.53
C GLN A 13 8.03 1.36 32.72
N LYS A 14 8.55 0.20 33.16
CA LYS A 14 8.03 -0.52 34.33
C LYS A 14 8.14 0.30 35.61
N GLU A 15 9.29 0.92 35.87
CA GLU A 15 9.51 1.81 37.03
C GLU A 15 8.51 2.98 37.07
N ASN A 16 8.08 3.46 35.90
CA ASN A 16 7.10 4.53 35.77
C ASN A 16 5.64 4.03 35.62
N ASN A 17 5.35 2.75 35.92
CA ASN A 17 4.04 2.11 35.74
C ASN A 17 3.44 2.28 34.33
N LYS A 18 4.30 2.32 33.30
CA LYS A 18 3.92 2.41 31.89
C LYS A 18 4.05 1.05 31.21
N THR A 19 3.24 0.82 30.18
CA THR A 19 3.33 -0.38 29.36
C THR A 19 4.71 -0.47 28.67
N PRO A 20 5.45 -1.58 28.83
CA PRO A 20 6.69 -1.82 28.10
C PRO A 20 6.44 -1.90 26.60
N PHE A 21 7.43 -1.50 25.81
CA PHE A 21 7.41 -1.71 24.37
C PHE A 21 7.58 -3.20 24.06
N ALA A 22 6.85 -3.66 23.05
CA ALA A 22 6.82 -5.08 22.70
C ALA A 22 8.17 -5.57 22.13
N ASN A 23 8.76 -4.82 21.18
CA ASN A 23 10.02 -5.17 20.53
C ASN A 23 10.86 -3.92 20.18
N PRO A 24 12.16 -4.08 19.87
CA PRO A 24 13.05 -2.97 19.53
C PRO A 24 12.58 -2.14 18.33
N ARG A 25 11.91 -2.75 17.34
CA ARG A 25 11.35 -2.06 16.16
C ARG A 25 10.27 -1.06 16.55
N ASN A 26 9.30 -1.50 17.36
CA ASN A 26 8.20 -0.67 17.83
C ASN A 26 8.71 0.43 18.77
N ALA A 27 9.66 0.10 19.64
CA ALA A 27 10.31 1.08 20.51
C ALA A 27 11.04 2.18 19.71
N ALA A 28 11.80 1.80 18.68
CA ALA A 28 12.49 2.76 17.81
C ALA A 28 11.50 3.66 17.05
N SER A 29 10.46 3.08 16.43
CA SER A 29 9.44 3.86 15.73
C SER A 29 8.66 4.79 16.66
N GLY A 30 8.32 4.34 17.88
CA GLY A 30 7.65 5.17 18.88
C GLY A 30 8.54 6.28 19.45
N THR A 31 9.86 6.10 19.38
CA THR A 31 10.86 7.10 19.75
C THR A 31 10.99 8.19 18.70
N LEU A 32 11.15 7.83 17.42
CA LEU A 32 11.28 8.80 16.33
C LEU A 32 10.03 9.67 16.11
N ARG A 33 8.87 9.26 16.65
CA ARG A 33 7.61 10.00 16.58
C ARG A 33 7.34 10.89 17.79
N GLN A 34 8.29 11.01 18.73
CA GLN A 34 8.15 11.94 19.85
C GLN A 34 8.32 13.37 19.38
N LEU A 35 7.41 14.26 19.79
CA LEU A 35 7.52 15.70 19.52
C LEU A 35 8.69 16.35 20.28
N ASN A 36 9.00 15.84 21.47
CA ASN A 36 10.08 16.35 22.30
C ASN A 36 11.39 15.61 21.99
N SER A 37 12.33 16.32 21.35
CA SER A 37 13.65 15.81 20.98
C SER A 37 14.51 15.37 22.19
N LYS A 38 14.28 15.95 23.38
CA LYS A 38 14.98 15.52 24.61
C LYS A 38 14.63 14.07 24.99
N ILE A 39 13.38 13.65 24.75
CA ILE A 39 12.95 12.25 24.96
C ILE A 39 13.64 11.33 23.95
N VAL A 40 13.81 11.78 22.71
CA VAL A 40 14.51 11.03 21.66
C VAL A 40 15.97 10.80 22.05
N ALA A 41 16.66 11.86 22.49
CA ALA A 41 18.06 11.80 22.89
C ALA A 41 18.30 10.80 24.04
N GLN A 42 17.41 10.75 25.03
CA GLN A 42 17.51 9.83 26.18
C GLN A 42 17.37 8.34 25.82
N ARG A 43 16.89 8.02 24.63
CA ARG A 43 16.61 6.63 24.19
C ARG A 43 17.72 6.01 23.36
N ASN A 44 18.86 6.70 23.18
CA ASN A 44 20.10 6.18 22.60
C ASN A 44 19.87 5.38 21.29
N LEU A 45 19.22 6.01 20.31
CA LEU A 45 19.04 5.39 19.00
C LEU A 45 20.36 5.31 18.25
N SER A 46 20.59 4.17 17.61
CA SER A 46 21.68 3.94 16.66
C SER A 46 21.12 3.70 15.26
N ILE A 47 21.92 3.95 14.23
CA ILE A 47 21.53 3.84 12.83
C ILE A 47 22.60 3.12 12.02
N PHE A 48 22.18 2.34 11.03
CA PHE A 48 23.03 1.83 9.96
C PHE A 48 22.58 2.43 8.63
N ILE A 49 23.50 3.05 7.91
CA ILE A 49 23.27 3.55 6.56
C ILE A 49 23.67 2.45 5.57
N TYR A 50 22.83 2.21 4.57
CA TYR A 50 22.98 1.08 3.64
C TYR A 50 22.76 1.44 2.17
N ASN A 51 22.43 2.68 1.86
CA ASN A 51 22.15 3.13 0.51
C ASN A 51 22.35 4.63 0.34
N ILE A 52 22.74 5.04 -0.87
CA ILE A 52 22.73 6.44 -1.32
C ILE A 52 21.58 6.55 -2.33
N ALA A 53 20.84 7.67 -2.34
CA ALA A 53 19.68 7.83 -3.23
C ALA A 53 20.05 7.85 -4.72
N SER A 54 21.20 8.45 -5.06
CA SER A 54 21.75 8.55 -6.42
C SER A 54 23.18 8.00 -6.47
N PRO A 55 23.40 6.70 -6.19
CA PRO A 55 24.73 6.19 -5.89
C PRO A 55 25.61 6.10 -7.15
N TYR A 56 25.02 5.89 -8.33
CA TYR A 56 25.74 5.72 -9.61
C TYR A 56 26.50 6.97 -10.05
N LEU A 57 26.12 8.15 -9.55
CA LEU A 57 26.85 9.40 -9.79
C LEU A 57 28.16 9.48 -8.99
N ILE A 58 28.31 8.60 -7.99
CA ILE A 58 29.36 8.69 -6.98
C ILE A 58 30.23 7.42 -6.99
N LYS A 59 29.63 6.23 -7.09
CA LYS A 59 30.32 4.93 -7.08
C LYS A 59 29.66 3.93 -8.03
N PRO A 60 30.44 3.02 -8.65
CA PRO A 60 29.92 2.06 -9.64
C PRO A 60 29.20 0.86 -9.02
N THR A 61 29.51 0.52 -7.75
CA THR A 61 29.00 -0.68 -7.08
C THR A 61 28.38 -0.37 -5.72
N GLN A 62 27.48 -1.25 -5.26
CA GLN A 62 26.90 -1.20 -3.92
C GLN A 62 28.00 -1.33 -2.86
N LEU A 63 28.98 -2.21 -3.07
CA LEU A 63 30.14 -2.36 -2.19
C LEU A 63 30.90 -1.05 -2.03
N ALA A 64 31.31 -0.43 -3.15
CA ALA A 64 32.04 0.84 -3.13
C ALA A 64 31.20 1.98 -2.52
N SER A 65 29.87 1.91 -2.63
CA SER A 65 28.97 2.87 -1.97
C SER A 65 28.99 2.73 -0.44
N LEU A 66 29.06 1.50 0.08
CA LEU A 66 29.17 1.26 1.52
C LEU A 66 30.51 1.72 2.06
N GLU A 67 31.61 1.41 1.36
CA GLU A 67 32.95 1.88 1.71
C GLU A 67 33.04 3.41 1.71
N PHE A 68 32.43 4.06 0.72
CA PHE A 68 32.35 5.52 0.65
C PHE A 68 31.58 6.12 1.84
N LEU A 69 30.46 5.50 2.24
CA LEU A 69 29.71 5.95 3.41
C LEU A 69 30.55 5.86 4.69
N ILE A 70 31.37 4.81 4.84
CA ILE A 70 32.31 4.66 5.96
C ILE A 70 33.34 5.81 5.93
N GLN A 71 33.92 6.11 4.76
CA GLN A 71 34.87 7.21 4.58
C GLN A 71 34.28 8.57 4.97
N LEU A 72 32.99 8.78 4.73
CA LEU A 72 32.26 10.00 5.14
C LEU A 72 31.90 10.05 6.62
N GLY A 73 32.23 9.03 7.41
CA GLY A 73 31.91 8.95 8.84
C GLY A 73 30.50 8.44 9.15
N PHE A 74 29.76 7.93 8.15
CA PHE A 74 28.49 7.28 8.43
C PHE A 74 28.72 5.88 9.03
N THR A 75 27.84 5.51 9.94
CA THR A 75 27.83 4.15 10.50
C THR A 75 27.19 3.19 9.50
N VAL A 76 27.97 2.25 8.98
CA VAL A 76 27.52 1.14 8.13
C VAL A 76 27.56 -0.15 8.95
N ASN A 77 26.61 -1.07 8.70
CA ASN A 77 26.63 -2.36 9.38
C ASN A 77 27.91 -3.11 9.00
N PRO A 78 28.73 -3.63 9.94
CA PRO A 78 30.00 -4.27 9.60
C PRO A 78 29.83 -5.62 8.88
N HIS A 79 28.64 -6.21 8.92
CA HIS A 79 28.37 -7.50 8.34
C HIS A 79 27.74 -7.38 6.94
N TYR A 80 28.52 -6.98 5.93
CA TYR A 80 28.18 -7.12 4.51
C TYR A 80 29.23 -7.95 3.78
N ASN A 81 28.83 -8.68 2.74
CA ASN A 81 29.73 -9.51 1.94
C ASN A 81 29.33 -9.45 0.47
N LEU A 82 30.33 -9.41 -0.41
CA LEU A 82 30.15 -9.62 -1.85
C LEU A 82 30.05 -11.12 -2.11
N ALA A 83 28.99 -11.58 -2.78
CA ALA A 83 28.88 -12.96 -3.25
C ALA A 83 29.10 -13.02 -4.77
N LEU A 84 30.00 -13.88 -5.23
CA LEU A 84 30.37 -13.97 -6.65
C LEU A 84 29.55 -15.02 -7.41
N THR A 85 29.07 -16.04 -6.70
CA THR A 85 28.24 -17.11 -7.25
C THR A 85 27.00 -17.34 -6.39
N PHE A 86 26.05 -18.11 -6.92
CA PHE A 86 24.84 -18.47 -6.19
C PHE A 86 25.16 -19.40 -5.00
N GLU A 87 26.10 -20.32 -5.17
CA GLU A 87 26.57 -21.23 -4.12
C GLU A 87 27.22 -20.46 -2.97
N ASP A 88 28.09 -19.50 -3.29
CA ASP A 88 28.73 -18.61 -2.33
C ASP A 88 27.69 -17.76 -1.57
N LEU A 89 26.67 -17.26 -2.28
CA LEU A 89 25.54 -16.56 -1.68
C LEU A 89 24.81 -17.45 -0.66
N LEU A 90 24.52 -18.71 -0.99
CA LEU A 90 23.83 -19.63 -0.09
C LEU A 90 24.65 -19.92 1.17
N VAL A 91 25.96 -20.14 1.04
CA VAL A 91 26.88 -20.34 2.16
C VAL A 91 26.88 -19.11 3.07
N LYS A 92 27.00 -17.91 2.50
CA LYS A 92 26.95 -16.65 3.25
C LYS A 92 25.63 -16.48 4.00
N ILE A 93 24.49 -16.78 3.37
CA ILE A 93 23.17 -16.73 4.03
C ILE A 93 23.13 -17.63 5.28
N GLN A 94 23.69 -18.83 5.22
CA GLN A 94 23.75 -19.73 6.39
C GLN A 94 24.64 -19.16 7.50
N ASN A 95 25.79 -18.59 7.16
CA ASN A 95 26.67 -17.93 8.14
C ASN A 95 25.97 -16.77 8.84
N TYR A 96 25.20 -15.96 8.09
CA TYR A 96 24.42 -14.85 8.67
C TYR A 96 23.32 -15.31 9.62
N LYS A 97 22.78 -16.53 9.44
CA LYS A 97 21.81 -17.10 10.37
C LYS A 97 22.40 -17.32 11.76
N VAL A 98 23.68 -17.71 11.81
CA VAL A 98 24.43 -17.88 13.08
C VAL A 98 24.84 -16.52 13.65
N ILE A 99 25.41 -15.65 12.81
CA ILE A 99 25.85 -14.30 13.24
C ILE A 99 24.69 -13.49 13.84
N LYS A 100 23.47 -13.65 13.31
CA LYS A 100 22.28 -12.97 13.83
C LYS A 100 22.13 -13.12 15.34
N ASP A 101 22.33 -14.33 15.87
CA ASP A 101 22.08 -14.62 17.29
C ASP A 101 23.13 -14.00 18.22
N THR A 102 24.25 -13.54 17.68
CA THR A 102 25.32 -12.86 18.44
C THR A 102 25.22 -11.33 18.41
N GLN A 103 24.29 -10.76 17.63
CA GLN A 103 24.22 -9.32 17.45
C GLN A 103 23.49 -8.62 18.61
N PRO A 104 23.92 -7.41 19.03
CA PRO A 104 23.25 -6.64 20.06
C PRO A 104 21.98 -5.92 19.52
N TYR A 105 21.44 -6.32 18.37
CA TYR A 105 20.27 -5.74 17.74
C TYR A 105 19.47 -6.80 16.99
N ASP A 106 18.17 -6.53 16.83
CA ASP A 106 17.25 -7.42 16.16
C ASP A 106 17.39 -7.35 14.62
N THR A 107 17.33 -8.50 13.96
CA THR A 107 17.32 -8.62 12.49
C THR A 107 16.44 -9.78 12.06
N ASP A 108 15.67 -9.62 10.99
CA ASP A 108 14.75 -10.64 10.48
C ASP A 108 15.24 -11.38 9.22
N GLY A 109 16.47 -11.09 8.78
CA GLY A 109 17.05 -11.70 7.59
C GLY A 109 18.27 -10.97 7.05
N VAL A 110 18.55 -11.18 5.78
CA VAL A 110 19.57 -10.47 5.00
C VAL A 110 18.96 -9.82 3.77
N VAL A 111 19.56 -8.73 3.29
CA VAL A 111 19.16 -8.11 2.03
C VAL A 111 20.18 -8.45 0.96
N ILE A 112 19.72 -9.12 -0.10
CA ILE A 112 20.52 -9.49 -1.26
C ILE A 112 20.28 -8.42 -2.32
N LYS A 113 21.37 -7.85 -2.86
CA LYS A 113 21.32 -6.80 -3.89
C LYS A 113 22.24 -7.17 -5.04
N VAL A 114 21.83 -6.83 -6.26
CA VAL A 114 22.74 -6.78 -7.41
C VAL A 114 23.79 -5.70 -7.13
N ASN A 115 25.07 -6.06 -7.23
CA ASN A 115 26.16 -5.19 -6.82
C ASN A 115 26.39 -4.05 -7.81
N GLU A 116 26.27 -4.32 -9.10
CA GLU A 116 26.48 -3.36 -10.19
C GLU A 116 25.31 -2.37 -10.28
N LEU A 117 25.53 -1.11 -9.92
CA LEU A 117 24.46 -0.12 -9.81
C LEU A 117 23.88 0.28 -11.16
N ALA A 118 24.67 0.19 -12.23
CA ALA A 118 24.23 0.43 -13.60
C ALA A 118 23.07 -0.50 -14.01
N LEU A 119 22.99 -1.71 -13.43
CA LEU A 119 21.94 -2.68 -13.75
C LEU A 119 20.60 -2.36 -13.07
N HIS A 120 20.58 -1.55 -12.01
CA HIS A 120 19.36 -1.29 -11.24
C HIS A 120 18.28 -0.62 -12.08
N ALA A 121 18.66 0.33 -12.94
CA ALA A 121 17.74 1.01 -13.85
C ALA A 121 17.20 0.07 -14.95
N LEU A 122 18.02 -0.85 -15.44
CA LEU A 122 17.62 -1.84 -16.46
C LEU A 122 16.67 -2.90 -15.88
N ILE A 123 16.98 -3.40 -14.68
CA ILE A 123 16.16 -4.38 -13.97
C ILE A 123 14.83 -3.75 -13.52
N GLY A 124 14.87 -2.48 -13.09
CA GLY A 124 13.70 -1.69 -12.75
C GLY A 124 13.05 -2.05 -11.41
N ALA A 125 11.79 -1.65 -11.27
CA ALA A 125 10.99 -1.83 -10.05
C ALA A 125 9.54 -2.19 -10.38
N THR A 126 8.85 -2.75 -9.39
CA THR A 126 7.39 -2.84 -9.35
C THR A 126 6.81 -1.56 -8.72
N SER A 127 5.48 -1.47 -8.59
CA SER A 127 4.84 -0.35 -7.88
C SER A 127 5.22 -0.25 -6.39
N LYS A 128 5.81 -1.30 -5.80
CA LYS A 128 6.09 -1.36 -4.35
C LYS A 128 7.54 -1.69 -4.00
N ALA A 129 8.31 -2.31 -4.89
CA ALA A 129 9.64 -2.82 -4.56
C ALA A 129 10.58 -2.85 -5.79
N PRO A 130 11.90 -2.64 -5.60
CA PRO A 130 12.89 -2.85 -6.65
C PRO A 130 12.97 -4.32 -7.06
N LYS A 131 13.32 -4.60 -8.32
CA LYS A 131 13.54 -5.97 -8.80
C LYS A 131 15.00 -6.45 -8.62
N TRP A 132 15.92 -5.51 -8.37
CA TRP A 132 17.36 -5.76 -8.20
C TRP A 132 17.77 -6.05 -6.73
N ALA A 133 16.82 -6.07 -5.81
CA ALA A 133 17.07 -6.40 -4.40
C ALA A 133 15.93 -7.23 -3.82
N ILE A 134 16.26 -8.13 -2.89
CA ILE A 134 15.30 -8.96 -2.17
C ILE A 134 15.71 -9.09 -0.70
N ALA A 135 14.73 -9.04 0.19
CA ALA A 135 14.92 -9.37 1.60
C ALA A 135 14.72 -10.88 1.78
N TYR A 136 15.81 -11.61 2.05
CA TYR A 136 15.78 -13.02 2.39
C TYR A 136 15.58 -13.16 3.90
N LYS A 137 14.37 -13.58 4.30
CA LYS A 137 14.01 -13.70 5.73
C LYS A 137 14.41 -15.05 6.29
N PHE A 138 14.97 -15.03 7.50
CA PHE A 138 15.22 -16.27 8.23
C PHE A 138 13.90 -16.86 8.75
N PRO A 139 13.86 -18.19 9.02
CA PRO A 139 12.67 -18.83 9.58
C PRO A 139 12.19 -18.06 10.82
N ALA A 140 10.90 -17.72 10.84
CA ALA A 140 10.30 -16.96 11.94
C ALA A 140 10.28 -17.82 13.21
N LYS A 141 10.43 -17.18 14.39
CA LYS A 141 10.23 -17.91 15.65
C LYS A 141 8.76 -18.31 15.74
N THR A 142 8.52 -19.55 16.12
CA THR A 142 7.18 -20.09 16.31
C THR A 142 6.86 -20.15 17.79
N SER A 143 5.60 -20.04 18.16
CA SER A 143 5.14 -20.29 19.54
C SER A 143 3.81 -21.02 19.52
N GLN A 144 3.60 -21.87 20.52
CA GLN A 144 2.34 -22.59 20.67
C GLN A 144 1.35 -21.79 21.50
N SER A 145 0.08 -21.82 21.13
CA SER A 145 -1.02 -21.24 21.90
C SER A 145 -2.29 -22.10 21.77
N ILE A 146 -3.32 -21.78 22.54
CA ILE A 146 -4.62 -22.46 22.51
C ILE A 146 -5.63 -21.59 21.76
N VAL A 147 -6.37 -22.19 20.83
CA VAL A 147 -7.52 -21.55 20.17
C VAL A 147 -8.65 -21.38 21.19
N THR A 148 -9.00 -20.14 21.51
CA THR A 148 -10.09 -19.85 22.45
C THR A 148 -11.44 -19.71 21.76
N ASP A 149 -11.45 -19.17 20.54
CA ASP A 149 -12.68 -18.99 19.76
C ASP A 149 -12.36 -18.79 18.27
N ILE A 150 -13.34 -18.98 17.39
CA ILE A 150 -13.26 -18.63 15.96
C ILE A 150 -14.47 -17.77 15.60
N ILE A 151 -14.21 -16.48 15.39
CA ILE A 151 -15.23 -15.48 15.09
C ILE A 151 -15.27 -15.23 13.59
N PHE A 152 -16.46 -15.26 13.02
CA PHE A 152 -16.70 -14.93 11.61
C PHE A 152 -17.03 -13.45 11.46
N GLN A 153 -16.06 -12.66 11.02
CA GLN A 153 -16.24 -11.21 10.83
C GLN A 153 -16.75 -10.92 9.41
N LEU A 154 -17.67 -9.97 9.30
CA LEU A 154 -18.19 -9.51 8.02
C LEU A 154 -17.41 -8.29 7.53
N GLY A 155 -16.87 -8.37 6.31
CA GLY A 155 -16.21 -7.26 5.63
C GLY A 155 -17.17 -6.36 4.85
N ARG A 156 -16.67 -5.21 4.39
CA ARG A 156 -17.44 -4.20 3.63
C ARG A 156 -18.16 -4.72 2.38
N THR A 157 -17.60 -5.74 1.72
CA THR A 157 -18.12 -6.34 0.48
C THR A 157 -19.09 -7.49 0.73
N GLY A 158 -19.45 -7.71 1.99
CA GLY A 158 -20.26 -8.85 2.42
C GLY A 158 -19.46 -10.14 2.64
N MET A 159 -18.15 -10.15 2.36
CA MET A 159 -17.31 -11.34 2.56
C MET A 159 -17.17 -11.69 4.04
N ILE A 160 -17.35 -12.97 4.39
CA ILE A 160 -17.12 -13.48 5.74
C ILE A 160 -15.69 -13.96 5.86
N THR A 161 -14.95 -13.39 6.82
CA THR A 161 -13.57 -13.76 7.14
C THR A 161 -13.49 -14.35 8.54
N PRO A 162 -13.05 -15.60 8.71
CA PRO A 162 -12.83 -16.16 10.03
C PRO A 162 -11.57 -15.59 10.68
N ILE A 163 -11.70 -15.28 11.98
CA ILE A 163 -10.64 -14.80 12.85
C ILE A 163 -10.54 -15.74 14.02
N CYS A 164 -9.39 -16.39 14.14
CA CYS A 164 -9.02 -17.18 15.31
C CYS A 164 -8.68 -16.24 16.46
N GLN A 165 -9.34 -16.42 17.59
CA GLN A 165 -8.87 -15.93 18.87
C GLN A 165 -8.02 -17.02 19.52
N ILE A 166 -6.88 -16.61 20.06
CA ILE A 166 -5.97 -17.50 20.77
C ILE A 166 -5.64 -16.92 22.13
N MET A 167 -5.25 -17.79 23.06
CA MET A 167 -4.66 -17.36 24.32
C MET A 167 -3.45 -16.45 24.02
N PRO A 168 -3.33 -15.27 24.63
CA PRO A 168 -2.27 -14.34 24.28
C PRO A 168 -0.88 -14.97 24.43
N VAL A 169 -0.10 -14.97 23.33
CA VAL A 169 1.25 -15.57 23.28
C VAL A 169 2.26 -14.59 22.69
N LEU A 170 3.48 -14.58 23.21
CA LEU A 170 4.57 -13.78 22.67
C LEU A 170 5.20 -14.47 21.46
N VAL A 171 5.18 -13.81 20.30
CA VAL A 171 5.87 -14.27 19.09
C VAL A 171 6.69 -13.11 18.53
N ASP A 172 7.99 -13.31 18.35
CA ASP A 172 8.94 -12.27 17.90
C ASP A 172 8.73 -10.93 18.63
N GLY A 173 8.69 -10.99 19.97
CA GLY A 173 8.52 -9.83 20.84
C GLY A 173 7.20 -9.08 20.62
N SER A 174 6.10 -9.72 20.23
CA SER A 174 4.78 -9.10 20.37
C SER A 174 3.75 -10.09 20.81
N LEU A 175 2.84 -9.61 21.65
CA LEU A 175 1.71 -10.39 22.13
C LEU A 175 0.69 -10.53 20.99
N ILE A 176 0.42 -11.76 20.58
CA ILE A 176 -0.59 -12.12 19.59
C ILE A 176 -1.76 -12.77 20.31
N SER A 177 -2.97 -12.28 20.06
CA SER A 177 -4.22 -12.87 20.56
C SER A 177 -5.25 -13.13 19.45
N LYS A 178 -4.97 -12.68 18.22
CA LYS A 178 -5.86 -12.84 17.06
C LYS A 178 -5.07 -13.18 15.80
N VAL A 179 -5.59 -14.12 15.02
CA VAL A 179 -5.00 -14.59 13.77
C VAL A 179 -6.09 -14.70 12.70
N VAL A 180 -5.84 -14.21 11.50
CA VAL A 180 -6.79 -14.33 10.38
C VAL A 180 -6.65 -15.73 9.78
N LEU A 181 -7.77 -16.44 9.60
CA LEU A 181 -7.79 -17.80 9.05
C LEU A 181 -8.09 -17.85 7.55
N HIS A 182 -8.03 -16.71 6.87
CA HIS A 182 -8.36 -16.52 5.45
C HIS A 182 -9.82 -16.83 5.08
N ASN A 183 -10.25 -18.09 5.15
CA ASN A 183 -11.59 -18.57 4.80
C ASN A 183 -11.91 -19.91 5.47
N TYR A 184 -13.15 -20.38 5.32
CA TYR A 184 -13.59 -21.64 5.93
C TYR A 184 -12.89 -22.88 5.36
N ASP A 185 -12.54 -22.87 4.08
CA ASP A 185 -11.84 -24.01 3.47
C ASP A 185 -10.42 -24.16 4.06
N PHE A 186 -9.76 -23.05 4.44
CA PHE A 186 -8.50 -23.08 5.19
C PHE A 186 -8.65 -23.70 6.59
N ILE A 187 -9.72 -23.33 7.32
CA ILE A 187 -10.07 -23.96 8.61
C ILE A 187 -10.25 -25.46 8.42
N SER A 188 -11.05 -25.85 7.42
CA SER A 188 -11.36 -27.25 7.14
C SER A 188 -10.12 -28.05 6.72
N LYS A 189 -9.25 -27.47 5.89
CA LYS A 189 -8.02 -28.10 5.39
C LYS A 189 -6.98 -28.32 6.49
N LYS A 190 -6.81 -27.35 7.41
CA LYS A 190 -5.91 -27.48 8.56
C LYS A 190 -6.58 -28.15 9.77
N ASP A 191 -7.86 -28.53 9.65
CA ASP A 191 -8.69 -29.03 10.74
C ASP A 191 -8.61 -28.17 12.02
N ILE A 192 -8.74 -26.86 11.80
CA ILE A 192 -9.06 -25.77 12.72
C ILE A 192 -10.12 -26.04 13.81
N ARG A 193 -9.82 -26.32 15.09
CA ARG A 193 -10.87 -26.47 16.12
C ARG A 193 -10.69 -25.55 17.33
N ILE A 194 -11.80 -25.16 17.94
CA ILE A 194 -11.79 -24.44 19.22
C ILE A 194 -11.24 -25.38 20.31
N GLY A 195 -10.30 -24.88 21.11
CA GLY A 195 -9.57 -25.63 22.12
C GLY A 195 -8.31 -26.34 21.61
N ASP A 196 -7.99 -26.28 20.31
CA ASP A 196 -6.76 -26.88 19.79
C ASP A 196 -5.52 -26.11 20.26
N CYS A 197 -4.43 -26.85 20.45
CA CYS A 197 -3.10 -26.25 20.51
C CYS A 197 -2.58 -26.00 19.09
N VAL A 198 -2.19 -24.77 18.78
CA VAL A 198 -1.74 -24.33 17.45
C VAL A 198 -0.37 -23.70 17.51
N THR A 199 0.42 -23.92 16.46
CA THR A 199 1.71 -23.26 16.26
C THR A 199 1.50 -21.96 15.48
N VAL A 200 1.88 -20.84 16.07
CA VAL A 200 1.70 -19.48 15.53
C VAL A 200 3.06 -18.88 15.20
N HIS A 201 3.14 -18.18 14.07
CA HIS A 201 4.32 -17.42 13.67
C HIS A 201 3.91 -16.06 13.10
N LYS A 202 4.89 -15.20 12.81
CA LYS A 202 4.65 -13.98 12.03
C LYS A 202 5.19 -14.11 10.61
N ALA A 203 4.29 -14.23 9.64
CA ALA A 203 4.62 -14.09 8.23
C ALA A 203 5.25 -12.72 7.95
N GLY A 204 6.43 -12.75 7.34
CA GLY A 204 7.22 -11.56 7.07
C GLY A 204 7.49 -10.71 8.33
N SER A 205 7.59 -11.33 9.52
CA SER A 205 7.89 -10.66 10.80
C SER A 205 6.80 -9.67 11.27
N VAL A 206 5.61 -9.68 10.65
CA VAL A 206 4.55 -8.70 10.91
C VAL A 206 3.18 -9.35 11.07
N ILE A 207 2.76 -10.20 10.14
CA ILE A 207 1.37 -10.70 10.09
C ILE A 207 1.30 -12.05 10.81
N PRO A 208 0.52 -12.17 11.90
CA PRO A 208 0.42 -13.43 12.61
C PRO A 208 -0.36 -14.47 11.80
N GLU A 209 0.11 -15.72 11.76
CA GLU A 209 -0.48 -16.82 11.00
C GLU A 209 -0.35 -18.16 11.75
N ILE A 210 -1.38 -19.00 11.65
CA ILE A 210 -1.36 -20.38 12.18
C ILE A 210 -0.65 -21.27 11.16
N LEU A 211 0.49 -21.84 11.56
CA LEU A 211 1.24 -22.80 10.76
C LEU A 211 0.54 -24.16 10.74
N GLU A 212 0.18 -24.68 11.91
CA GLU A 212 -0.39 -26.00 12.04
C GLU A 212 -1.11 -26.18 13.38
N VAL A 213 -1.95 -27.20 13.43
CA VAL A 213 -2.51 -27.72 14.67
C VAL A 213 -1.58 -28.78 15.22
N VAL A 214 -1.27 -28.71 16.51
CA VAL A 214 -0.49 -29.72 17.23
C VAL A 214 -1.41 -30.89 17.54
N ALA A 215 -1.63 -31.76 16.54
CA ALA A 215 -2.64 -32.83 16.59
C ALA A 215 -2.44 -33.79 17.78
N SER A 216 -1.20 -34.00 18.24
CA SER A 216 -0.89 -34.83 19.41
C SER A 216 -1.45 -34.31 20.73
N LYS A 217 -1.83 -33.03 20.81
CA LYS A 217 -2.46 -32.41 22.00
C LYS A 217 -3.99 -32.39 21.92
N ARG A 218 -4.59 -32.93 20.86
CA ARG A 218 -6.04 -32.98 20.67
C ARG A 218 -6.65 -34.13 21.48
N THR A 219 -7.77 -33.85 22.13
CA THR A 219 -8.52 -34.83 22.92
C THR A 219 -9.92 -35.01 22.35
N ASN A 220 -10.83 -34.05 22.56
CA ASN A 220 -12.25 -34.15 22.19
C ASN A 220 -12.80 -32.88 21.51
N GLN A 221 -11.92 -32.02 20.98
CA GLN A 221 -12.29 -30.77 20.31
C GLN A 221 -13.22 -31.04 19.12
N LYS A 222 -14.36 -30.33 19.09
CA LYS A 222 -15.38 -30.43 18.02
C LYS A 222 -14.92 -29.70 16.77
N LYS A 223 -15.27 -30.24 15.61
CA LYS A 223 -14.96 -29.62 14.31
C LYS A 223 -15.64 -28.25 14.21
N THR A 224 -14.88 -27.23 13.81
CA THR A 224 -15.43 -25.91 13.56
C THR A 224 -16.27 -25.94 12.29
N MET A 225 -17.54 -25.52 12.42
CA MET A 225 -18.50 -25.48 11.32
C MET A 225 -18.65 -24.05 10.79
N MET A 226 -18.96 -23.95 9.50
CA MET A 226 -19.26 -22.66 8.89
C MET A 226 -20.63 -22.16 9.36
N ILE A 227 -20.71 -20.87 9.69
CA ILE A 227 -22.00 -20.22 9.94
C ILE A 227 -22.81 -20.12 8.64
N LEU A 228 -24.12 -20.38 8.71
CA LEU A 228 -25.02 -20.31 7.56
C LEU A 228 -25.77 -18.98 7.47
N GLN A 229 -25.79 -18.21 8.55
CA GLN A 229 -26.45 -16.91 8.64
C GLN A 229 -25.46 -15.82 9.03
N CYS A 230 -25.65 -14.62 8.50
CA CYS A 230 -24.85 -13.46 8.83
C CYS A 230 -24.96 -13.16 10.33
N PRO A 231 -23.85 -13.01 11.08
CA PRO A 231 -23.92 -12.83 12.53
C PRO A 231 -24.58 -11.49 12.91
N TYR A 232 -24.55 -10.53 11.99
CA TYR A 232 -25.09 -9.18 12.14
C TYR A 232 -26.55 -9.09 11.70
N CYS A 233 -26.87 -9.33 10.42
CA CYS A 233 -28.22 -9.12 9.88
C CYS A 233 -29.05 -10.40 9.71
N LYS A 234 -28.55 -11.56 10.16
CA LYS A 234 -29.23 -12.87 10.13
C LYS A 234 -29.64 -13.43 8.75
N SER A 235 -29.44 -12.69 7.66
CA SER A 235 -29.65 -13.20 6.29
C SER A 235 -28.77 -14.40 5.98
N ASN A 236 -29.27 -15.32 5.14
CA ASN A 236 -28.52 -16.49 4.70
C ASN A 236 -27.21 -16.08 3.98
N LEU A 237 -26.14 -16.80 4.29
CA LEU A 237 -24.85 -16.66 3.66
C LEU A 237 -24.77 -17.54 2.42
N VAL A 238 -24.17 -17.00 1.36
CA VAL A 238 -24.09 -17.68 0.06
C VAL A 238 -22.62 -17.90 -0.29
N LYS A 239 -22.24 -19.15 -0.57
CA LYS A 239 -20.97 -19.48 -1.23
C LYS A 239 -21.20 -19.32 -2.74
N LYS A 240 -20.51 -18.37 -3.36
CA LYS A 240 -20.67 -18.13 -4.82
C LYS A 240 -19.93 -19.21 -5.60
N GLU A 241 -20.48 -19.58 -6.74
CA GLU A 241 -19.83 -20.52 -7.66
C GLU A 241 -18.42 -20.04 -8.03
N GLY A 242 -17.45 -20.96 -7.99
CA GLY A 242 -16.03 -20.66 -8.22
C GLY A 242 -15.35 -19.83 -7.13
N LYS A 243 -15.99 -19.60 -5.97
CA LYS A 243 -15.38 -18.90 -4.82
C LYS A 243 -15.29 -19.78 -3.59
N VAL A 244 -14.21 -19.58 -2.84
CA VAL A 244 -13.92 -20.26 -1.58
C VAL A 244 -14.69 -19.60 -0.42
N ASP A 245 -14.93 -18.29 -0.51
CA ASP A 245 -15.51 -17.49 0.57
C ASP A 245 -17.05 -17.47 0.55
N TYR A 246 -17.63 -17.27 1.73
CA TYR A 246 -19.06 -17.02 1.92
C TYR A 246 -19.35 -15.52 1.97
N PHE A 247 -20.53 -15.14 1.49
CA PHE A 247 -20.94 -13.75 1.41
C PHE A 247 -22.33 -13.51 2.01
N CYS A 248 -22.48 -12.43 2.77
CA CYS A 248 -23.77 -11.79 3.03
C CYS A 248 -24.13 -10.93 1.83
N LEU A 249 -25.23 -11.27 1.14
CA LEU A 249 -25.72 -10.53 -0.03
C LEU A 249 -26.80 -9.50 0.31
N ASN A 250 -27.13 -9.33 1.59
CA ASN A 250 -28.06 -8.31 2.03
C ASN A 250 -27.39 -6.93 1.97
N ASP A 251 -27.74 -6.12 0.97
CA ASP A 251 -27.26 -4.75 0.80
C ASP A 251 -27.68 -3.81 1.95
N ASP A 252 -28.75 -4.16 2.67
CA ASP A 252 -29.23 -3.44 3.83
C ASP A 252 -28.62 -3.91 5.16
N CYS A 253 -27.64 -4.81 5.12
CA CYS A 253 -26.90 -5.23 6.31
C CYS A 253 -26.25 -4.03 7.01
N TYR A 254 -26.69 -3.74 8.25
CA TYR A 254 -26.20 -2.60 9.02
C TYR A 254 -24.68 -2.61 9.19
N TRP A 255 -24.07 -3.79 9.40
CA TRP A 255 -22.63 -3.90 9.56
C TRP A 255 -21.88 -3.59 8.25
N GLN A 256 -22.44 -3.95 7.09
CA GLN A 256 -21.85 -3.53 5.81
C GLN A 256 -21.92 -2.01 5.65
N LYS A 257 -23.02 -1.36 6.05
CA LYS A 257 -23.15 0.11 6.03
C LYS A 257 -22.08 0.76 6.91
N ILE A 258 -21.88 0.28 8.14
CA ILE A 258 -20.79 0.71 9.03
C ILE A 258 -19.42 0.54 8.37
N GLN A 259 -19.14 -0.63 7.78
CA GLN A 259 -17.85 -0.90 7.12
C GLN A 259 -17.62 -0.03 5.88
N ARG A 260 -18.68 0.33 5.13
CA ARG A 260 -18.60 1.30 4.03
C ARG A 260 -18.26 2.71 4.55
N LEU A 261 -18.85 3.13 5.67
CA LEU A 261 -18.50 4.41 6.32
C LEU A 261 -17.04 4.43 6.84
N ILE A 262 -16.58 3.35 7.49
CA ILE A 262 -15.17 3.19 7.93
C ILE A 262 -14.22 3.31 6.74
N HIS A 263 -14.57 2.69 5.62
CA HIS A 263 -13.80 2.77 4.38
C HIS A 263 -13.79 4.20 3.81
N PHE A 264 -14.94 4.87 3.77
CA PHE A 264 -15.09 6.23 3.27
C PHE A 264 -14.22 7.24 4.03
N VAL A 265 -14.16 7.14 5.36
CA VAL A 265 -13.34 8.05 6.19
C VAL A 265 -11.84 7.70 6.20
N SER A 266 -11.45 6.56 5.62
CA SER A 266 -10.08 6.04 5.73
C SER A 266 -9.02 6.99 5.14
N LYS A 267 -7.77 6.83 5.61
CA LYS A 267 -6.61 7.63 5.18
C LYS A 267 -6.38 7.67 3.66
N LYS A 268 -6.84 6.67 2.91
CA LYS A 268 -6.70 6.61 1.45
C LYS A 268 -7.94 7.15 0.70
N ALA A 269 -9.08 7.21 1.38
CA ALA A 269 -10.32 7.78 0.89
C ALA A 269 -10.42 9.24 1.34
N MET A 270 -11.40 9.62 2.14
CA MET A 270 -11.64 11.02 2.52
C MET A 270 -10.73 11.55 3.63
N ASP A 271 -9.89 10.70 4.25
CA ASP A 271 -8.84 11.12 5.20
C ASP A 271 -9.35 11.74 6.51
N ILE A 272 -10.52 11.33 6.98
CA ILE A 272 -11.14 11.84 8.20
C ILE A 272 -10.64 11.00 9.39
N ASN A 273 -9.32 11.00 9.61
CA ASN A 273 -8.63 10.08 10.54
C ASN A 273 -9.06 10.20 12.01
N VAL A 274 -9.74 11.29 12.38
CA VAL A 274 -10.30 11.51 13.73
C VAL A 274 -11.53 10.63 14.01
N LEU A 275 -12.18 10.09 12.97
CA LEU A 275 -13.29 9.15 13.08
C LEU A 275 -12.77 7.70 13.07
N GLY A 276 -12.43 7.18 14.25
CA GLY A 276 -12.10 5.77 14.42
C GLY A 276 -13.33 4.85 14.34
N GLU A 277 -13.11 3.56 14.11
CA GLU A 277 -14.16 2.52 13.99
C GLU A 277 -15.20 2.58 15.13
N LYS A 278 -14.76 2.65 16.39
CA LYS A 278 -15.67 2.78 17.54
C LYS A 278 -16.56 4.02 17.47
N THR A 279 -16.00 5.15 17.01
CA THR A 279 -16.76 6.41 16.90
C THR A 279 -17.81 6.31 15.80
N ILE A 280 -17.48 5.69 14.65
CA ILE A 280 -18.45 5.45 13.58
C ILE A 280 -19.56 4.52 14.05
N ILE A 281 -19.24 3.43 14.74
CA ILE A 281 -20.24 2.51 15.30
C ILE A 281 -21.18 3.27 16.26
N THR A 282 -20.64 4.10 17.15
CA THR A 282 -21.47 4.92 18.06
C THR A 282 -22.39 5.87 17.29
N LEU A 283 -21.86 6.65 16.33
CA LEU A 283 -22.66 7.59 15.55
C LEU A 283 -23.74 6.88 14.72
N PHE A 284 -23.42 5.69 14.19
CA PHE A 284 -24.35 4.88 13.41
C PHE A 284 -25.48 4.32 14.27
N ASN A 285 -25.16 3.78 15.44
CA ASN A 285 -26.15 3.23 16.38
C ASN A 285 -27.06 4.32 16.97
N GLN A 286 -26.59 5.56 17.04
CA GLN A 286 -27.39 6.73 17.45
C GLN A 286 -28.17 7.35 16.28
N HIS A 287 -28.17 6.70 15.11
CA HIS A 287 -28.80 7.16 13.88
C HIS A 287 -28.35 8.54 13.38
N LEU A 288 -27.20 9.03 13.84
CA LEU A 288 -26.63 10.31 13.40
C LEU A 288 -25.97 10.21 12.02
N ILE A 289 -25.51 9.01 11.64
CA ILE A 289 -25.00 8.72 10.31
C ILE A 289 -25.50 7.35 9.85
N GLN A 290 -25.92 7.25 8.59
CA GLN A 290 -26.32 6.00 7.94
C GLN A 290 -25.61 5.82 6.60
N LYS A 291 -25.19 6.92 5.97
CA LYS A 291 -24.50 6.97 4.68
C LYS A 291 -23.47 8.12 4.63
N PRO A 292 -22.55 8.12 3.65
CA PRO A 292 -21.46 9.11 3.58
C PRO A 292 -21.89 10.58 3.68
N SER A 293 -23.00 10.99 3.06
CA SER A 293 -23.48 12.37 3.06
C SER A 293 -23.84 12.87 4.46
N ASP A 294 -24.31 11.97 5.33
CA ASP A 294 -24.72 12.32 6.70
C ASP A 294 -23.53 12.82 7.53
N LEU A 295 -22.31 12.38 7.20
CA LEU A 295 -21.09 12.90 7.84
C LEU A 295 -20.99 14.42 7.69
N TYR A 296 -21.30 14.93 6.49
CA TYR A 296 -21.25 16.35 6.19
C TYR A 296 -22.42 17.14 6.80
N LEU A 297 -23.43 16.44 7.32
CA LEU A 297 -24.57 17.00 8.06
C LEU A 297 -24.39 16.92 9.58
N LEU A 298 -23.34 16.27 10.11
CA LEU A 298 -23.15 16.12 11.56
C LEU A 298 -23.16 17.43 12.35
N HIS A 299 -22.83 18.56 11.73
CA HIS A 299 -22.89 19.88 12.35
C HIS A 299 -24.32 20.29 12.77
N THR A 300 -25.37 19.71 12.18
CA THR A 300 -26.76 19.96 12.58
C THR A 300 -27.16 19.20 13.85
N HIS A 301 -26.33 18.25 14.31
CA HIS A 301 -26.60 17.37 15.44
C HIS A 301 -25.74 17.69 16.68
N LEU A 302 -25.22 18.91 16.81
CA LEU A 302 -24.31 19.31 17.90
C LEU A 302 -24.85 18.97 19.29
N ASN A 303 -26.14 19.25 19.55
CA ASN A 303 -26.77 19.00 20.84
C ASN A 303 -26.71 17.51 21.23
N ILE A 304 -26.92 16.61 20.27
CA ILE A 304 -26.85 15.15 20.51
C ILE A 304 -25.40 14.72 20.64
N LEU A 305 -24.49 15.25 19.81
CA LEU A 305 -23.07 14.91 19.89
C LEU A 305 -22.47 15.25 21.26
N GLN A 306 -22.90 16.34 21.88
CA GLN A 306 -22.43 16.78 23.20
C GLN A 306 -22.90 15.86 24.34
N THR A 307 -24.00 15.12 24.18
CA THR A 307 -24.49 14.18 25.20
C THR A 307 -23.81 12.82 25.12
N LEU A 308 -23.07 12.53 24.05
CA LEU A 308 -22.44 11.23 23.86
C LEU A 308 -21.23 11.03 24.78
N PRO A 309 -21.08 9.83 25.40
CA PRO A 309 -19.90 9.50 26.18
C PRO A 309 -18.62 9.64 25.35
N SER A 310 -17.59 10.29 25.91
CA SER A 310 -16.30 10.54 25.24
C SER A 310 -16.38 11.47 24.01
N PHE A 311 -17.40 12.34 23.91
CA PHE A 311 -17.51 13.42 22.91
C PHE A 311 -17.34 14.81 23.55
N GLY A 312 -16.15 15.09 24.09
CA GLY A 312 -15.82 16.45 24.54
C GLY A 312 -15.75 17.45 23.38
N GLN A 313 -15.96 18.74 23.67
CA GLN A 313 -16.02 19.83 22.67
C GLN A 313 -14.84 19.82 21.70
N LYS A 314 -13.62 19.59 22.19
CA LYS A 314 -12.41 19.51 21.36
C LYS A 314 -12.48 18.37 20.31
N LYS A 315 -13.02 17.21 20.70
CA LYS A 315 -13.19 16.08 19.79
C LYS A 315 -14.23 16.40 18.71
N ILE A 316 -15.36 16.98 19.09
CA ILE A 316 -16.42 17.40 18.16
C ILE A 316 -15.84 18.41 17.14
N ASN A 317 -15.16 19.45 17.61
CA ASN A 317 -14.54 20.45 16.74
C ASN A 317 -13.52 19.82 15.77
N ASN A 318 -12.70 18.87 16.26
CA ASN A 318 -11.75 18.15 15.41
C ASN A 318 -12.45 17.29 14.34
N ILE A 319 -13.56 16.64 14.69
CA ILE A 319 -14.38 15.87 13.75
C ILE A 319 -14.94 16.77 12.65
N LEU A 320 -15.63 17.85 13.03
CA LEU A 320 -16.24 18.78 12.08
C LEU A 320 -15.19 19.44 11.17
N LYS A 321 -14.06 19.86 11.73
CA LYS A 321 -12.94 20.41 10.96
C LYS A 321 -12.38 19.41 9.96
N ALA A 322 -12.19 18.15 10.36
CA ALA A 322 -11.66 17.12 9.47
C ALA A 322 -12.66 16.77 8.35
N ILE A 323 -13.97 16.76 8.64
CA ILE A 323 -15.03 16.57 7.65
C ILE A 323 -15.00 17.72 6.63
N GLU A 324 -14.92 18.97 7.08
CA GLU A 324 -14.87 20.12 6.17
C GLU A 324 -13.62 20.08 5.28
N GLN A 325 -12.45 19.80 5.86
CA GLN A 325 -11.21 19.63 5.12
C GLN A 325 -11.26 18.47 4.11
N SER A 326 -12.09 17.46 4.36
CA SER A 326 -12.22 16.32 3.43
C SER A 326 -12.94 16.68 2.14
N LYS A 327 -13.72 17.77 2.10
CA LYS A 327 -14.45 18.20 0.90
C LYS A 327 -13.51 18.52 -0.26
N THR A 328 -12.27 18.93 0.00
CA THR A 328 -11.29 19.28 -1.04
C THR A 328 -10.52 18.09 -1.58
N LYS A 329 -10.81 16.86 -1.13
CA LYS A 329 -10.11 15.67 -1.62
C LYS A 329 -10.40 15.44 -3.11
N PRO A 330 -9.40 14.98 -3.88
CA PRO A 330 -9.52 14.80 -5.32
C PRO A 330 -10.45 13.65 -5.71
N LEU A 331 -10.97 13.66 -6.94
CA LEU A 331 -11.99 12.72 -7.40
C LEU A 331 -11.59 11.25 -7.23
N GLU A 332 -10.32 10.88 -7.44
CA GLU A 332 -9.88 9.49 -7.29
C GLU A 332 -10.05 8.98 -5.85
N ARG A 333 -9.95 9.88 -4.86
CA ARG A 333 -10.15 9.55 -3.44
C ARG A 333 -11.62 9.43 -3.08
N VAL A 334 -12.47 10.26 -3.68
CA VAL A 334 -13.92 10.12 -3.60
C VAL A 334 -14.37 8.80 -4.22
N LEU A 335 -13.96 8.49 -5.46
CA LEU A 335 -14.26 7.24 -6.14
C LEU A 335 -13.80 6.02 -5.34
N PHE A 336 -12.58 6.10 -4.78
CA PHE A 336 -12.11 5.05 -3.88
C PHE A 336 -13.01 4.96 -2.64
N GLY A 337 -13.35 6.07 -2.00
CA GLY A 337 -14.19 6.15 -0.80
C GLY A 337 -15.62 5.62 -0.97
N LEU A 338 -16.23 5.82 -2.15
CA LEU A 338 -17.56 5.28 -2.49
C LEU A 338 -17.62 3.75 -2.43
N GLY A 339 -16.46 3.07 -2.47
CA GLY A 339 -16.38 1.63 -2.24
C GLY A 339 -16.98 0.79 -3.37
N ILE A 340 -16.92 1.30 -4.60
CA ILE A 340 -17.37 0.57 -5.80
C ILE A 340 -16.64 -0.77 -5.87
N LYS A 341 -17.40 -1.85 -6.07
CA LYS A 341 -16.85 -3.20 -6.09
C LYS A 341 -15.77 -3.33 -7.19
N HIS A 342 -14.65 -3.97 -6.86
CA HIS A 342 -13.46 -4.11 -7.72
C HIS A 342 -12.71 -2.81 -8.07
N VAL A 343 -13.20 -1.64 -7.65
CA VAL A 343 -12.52 -0.36 -7.85
C VAL A 343 -11.70 -0.05 -6.60
N GLY A 344 -10.41 -0.38 -6.64
CA GLY A 344 -9.44 0.01 -5.62
C GLY A 344 -8.75 1.34 -5.96
N GLU A 345 -7.87 1.81 -5.07
CA GLU A 345 -7.12 3.06 -5.21
C GLU A 345 -6.48 3.25 -6.60
N LYS A 346 -5.83 2.20 -7.12
CA LYS A 346 -5.21 2.22 -8.45
C LYS A 346 -6.23 2.42 -9.56
N ILE A 347 -7.35 1.71 -9.51
CA ILE A 347 -8.40 1.82 -10.53
C ILE A 347 -9.06 3.19 -10.46
N SER A 348 -9.31 3.73 -9.27
CA SER A 348 -9.80 5.11 -9.14
C SER A 348 -8.88 6.13 -9.81
N GLN A 349 -7.55 5.97 -9.65
CA GLN A 349 -6.58 6.81 -10.36
C GLN A 349 -6.61 6.61 -11.88
N VAL A 350 -6.78 5.37 -12.35
CA VAL A 350 -6.91 5.06 -13.79
C VAL A 350 -8.16 5.73 -14.37
N LEU A 351 -9.30 5.67 -13.68
CA LEU A 351 -10.55 6.31 -14.13
C LEU A 351 -10.36 7.82 -14.28
N VAL A 352 -9.81 8.47 -13.26
CA VAL A 352 -9.53 9.91 -13.29
C VAL A 352 -8.54 10.25 -14.41
N LYS A 353 -7.43 9.52 -14.55
CA LYS A 353 -6.41 9.71 -15.60
C LYS A 353 -6.97 9.63 -17.03
N ASN A 354 -8.07 8.91 -17.24
CA ASN A 354 -8.76 8.81 -18.52
C ASN A 354 -9.89 9.86 -18.67
N ASN A 355 -9.84 10.95 -17.90
CA ASN A 355 -10.79 12.06 -17.91
C ASN A 355 -12.26 11.63 -17.70
N LEU A 356 -12.48 10.59 -16.90
CA LEU A 356 -13.81 10.14 -16.52
C LEU A 356 -14.27 10.87 -15.25
N SER A 357 -15.19 11.82 -15.42
CA SER A 357 -15.92 12.44 -14.32
C SER A 357 -17.06 11.52 -13.83
N LEU A 358 -17.72 11.86 -12.73
CA LEU A 358 -18.85 11.07 -12.22
C LEU A 358 -20.02 11.03 -13.22
N GLU A 359 -20.27 12.12 -13.94
CA GLU A 359 -21.30 12.20 -14.97
C GLU A 359 -20.97 11.30 -16.17
N LYS A 360 -19.68 11.26 -16.57
CA LYS A 360 -19.23 10.34 -17.62
C LYS A 360 -19.31 8.90 -17.17
N LEU A 361 -18.92 8.59 -15.92
CA LEU A 361 -19.04 7.23 -15.38
C LEU A 361 -20.48 6.75 -15.28
N ALA A 362 -21.44 7.67 -15.15
CA ALA A 362 -22.87 7.35 -15.14
C ALA A 362 -23.44 7.01 -16.52
N THR A 363 -22.79 7.45 -17.61
CA THR A 363 -23.32 7.34 -18.98
C THR A 363 -22.44 6.50 -19.90
N ILE A 364 -21.22 6.16 -19.48
CA ILE A 364 -20.26 5.42 -20.30
C ILE A 364 -20.72 3.99 -20.57
N LYS A 365 -20.59 3.57 -21.83
CA LYS A 365 -20.90 2.20 -22.26
C LYS A 365 -19.85 1.21 -21.75
N LEU A 366 -20.27 -0.04 -21.57
CA LEU A 366 -19.42 -1.09 -20.99
C LEU A 366 -18.17 -1.35 -21.85
N GLU A 367 -18.33 -1.33 -23.18
CA GLU A 367 -17.24 -1.54 -24.15
C GLU A 367 -16.17 -0.46 -24.05
N ALA A 368 -16.59 0.79 -23.85
CA ALA A 368 -15.68 1.93 -23.68
C ALA A 368 -14.91 1.85 -22.35
N LEU A 369 -15.55 1.36 -21.28
CA LEU A 369 -14.85 1.10 -20.01
C LEU A 369 -13.81 -0.02 -20.15
N THR A 370 -14.13 -1.10 -20.85
CA THR A 370 -13.21 -2.24 -21.05
C THR A 370 -12.03 -1.93 -21.98
N ALA A 371 -12.15 -0.89 -22.82
CA ALA A 371 -11.04 -0.43 -23.66
C ALA A 371 -9.93 0.27 -22.87
N ILE A 372 -10.21 0.70 -21.63
CA ILE A 372 -9.24 1.39 -20.79
C ILE A 372 -8.23 0.38 -20.23
N PRO A 373 -6.91 0.61 -20.39
CA PRO A 373 -5.90 -0.25 -19.81
C PRO A 373 -6.12 -0.46 -18.30
N GLU A 374 -5.97 -1.71 -17.85
CA GLU A 374 -6.21 -2.17 -16.46
C GLU A 374 -7.69 -2.32 -16.04
N ILE A 375 -8.65 -1.98 -16.90
CA ILE A 375 -10.08 -2.18 -16.64
C ILE A 375 -10.59 -3.37 -17.45
N GLY A 376 -10.75 -4.52 -16.79
CA GLY A 376 -11.38 -5.71 -17.37
C GLY A 376 -12.89 -5.76 -17.13
N ASP A 377 -13.57 -6.73 -17.76
CA ASP A 377 -15.03 -6.91 -17.74
C ASP A 377 -15.65 -6.88 -16.33
N LYS A 378 -15.00 -7.51 -15.35
CA LYS A 378 -15.50 -7.55 -13.96
C LYS A 378 -15.55 -6.15 -13.32
N ILE A 379 -14.55 -5.32 -13.62
CA ILE A 379 -14.46 -3.94 -13.11
C ILE A 379 -15.49 -3.09 -13.84
N ALA A 380 -15.52 -3.15 -15.17
CA ALA A 380 -16.48 -2.41 -16.00
C ALA A 380 -17.94 -2.71 -15.60
N LYS A 381 -18.30 -4.00 -15.45
CA LYS A 381 -19.63 -4.40 -14.94
C LYS A 381 -19.93 -3.84 -13.56
N SER A 382 -18.95 -3.80 -12.65
CA SER A 382 -19.18 -3.28 -11.29
C SER A 382 -19.36 -1.78 -11.24
N ILE A 383 -18.64 -1.03 -12.09
CA ILE A 383 -18.85 0.41 -12.28
C ILE A 383 -20.25 0.64 -12.83
N ASN A 384 -20.63 -0.05 -13.91
CA ASN A 384 -21.95 0.10 -14.53
C ASN A 384 -23.09 -0.24 -13.55
N ILE A 385 -23.00 -1.34 -12.79
CA ILE A 385 -23.99 -1.71 -11.77
C ILE A 385 -24.09 -0.62 -10.69
N PHE A 386 -22.97 -0.04 -10.26
CA PHE A 386 -22.97 0.98 -9.22
C PHE A 386 -23.67 2.26 -9.69
N PHE A 387 -23.34 2.73 -10.91
CA PHE A 387 -23.90 3.97 -11.44
C PHE A 387 -25.32 3.81 -11.99
N ASN A 388 -25.79 2.60 -12.31
CA ASN A 388 -27.20 2.36 -12.65
C ASN A 388 -28.12 2.23 -11.43
N ASN A 389 -27.60 2.30 -10.20
CA ASN A 389 -28.41 2.25 -8.99
C ASN A 389 -28.84 3.67 -8.56
N PRO A 390 -30.15 4.00 -8.56
CA PRO A 390 -30.63 5.33 -8.22
C PRO A 390 -30.23 5.81 -6.82
N ARG A 391 -30.10 4.90 -5.84
CA ARG A 391 -29.66 5.24 -4.47
C ARG A 391 -28.23 5.75 -4.45
N ASN A 392 -27.34 5.16 -5.26
CA ASN A 392 -25.95 5.59 -5.35
C ASN A 392 -25.82 6.94 -6.08
N ILE A 393 -26.60 7.15 -7.14
CA ILE A 393 -26.64 8.45 -7.85
C ILE A 393 -27.11 9.55 -6.89
N ALA A 394 -28.20 9.32 -6.16
CA ALA A 394 -28.73 10.29 -5.20
C ALA A 394 -27.70 10.64 -4.11
N GLU A 395 -26.94 9.65 -3.65
CA GLU A 395 -25.86 9.86 -2.68
C GLU A 395 -24.72 10.73 -3.25
N ILE A 396 -24.30 10.46 -4.49
CA ILE A 396 -23.27 11.26 -5.18
C ILE A 396 -23.74 12.71 -5.33
N GLN A 397 -24.98 12.92 -5.79
CA GLN A 397 -25.56 14.25 -5.93
C GLN A 397 -25.64 14.98 -4.59
N LYS A 398 -26.01 14.27 -3.51
CA LYS A 398 -26.06 14.87 -2.18
C LYS A 398 -24.67 15.27 -1.67
N LEU A 399 -23.65 14.45 -1.89
CA LEU A 399 -22.27 14.79 -1.57
C LEU A 399 -21.82 16.05 -2.34
N GLN A 400 -22.17 16.17 -3.62
CA GLN A 400 -21.89 17.35 -4.43
C GLN A 400 -22.53 18.62 -3.84
N GLN A 401 -23.82 18.54 -3.49
CA GLN A 401 -24.58 19.64 -2.88
C GLN A 401 -23.98 20.07 -1.54
N LEU A 402 -23.40 19.14 -0.79
CA LEU A 402 -22.73 19.40 0.48
C LEU A 402 -21.29 19.92 0.31
N GLY A 403 -20.86 20.18 -0.93
CA GLY A 403 -19.60 20.82 -1.27
C GLY A 403 -18.42 19.87 -1.42
N VAL A 404 -18.64 18.55 -1.51
CA VAL A 404 -17.56 17.60 -1.82
C VAL A 404 -17.08 17.84 -3.25
N SER A 405 -15.79 18.11 -3.40
CA SER A 405 -15.15 18.36 -4.69
C SER A 405 -15.10 17.08 -5.52
N PHE A 406 -15.53 17.20 -6.77
CA PHE A 406 -15.37 16.19 -7.81
C PHE A 406 -14.41 16.64 -8.90
N GLN A 407 -13.57 17.64 -8.60
CA GLN A 407 -12.57 18.12 -9.54
C GLN A 407 -11.51 17.05 -9.78
N ASN A 408 -11.23 16.81 -11.06
CA ASN A 408 -10.08 16.02 -11.46
C ASN A 408 -8.82 16.83 -11.20
N THR A 409 -7.91 16.32 -10.36
CA THR A 409 -6.59 16.94 -10.11
C THR A 409 -5.59 16.59 -11.19
N ILE A 410 -6.07 16.24 -12.38
CA ILE A 410 -5.22 16.29 -13.56
C ILE A 410 -5.04 17.78 -13.80
N ASN A 411 -3.92 18.32 -13.33
CA ASN A 411 -3.32 19.46 -14.00
C ASN A 411 -3.39 19.10 -15.48
N GLN A 412 -4.26 19.79 -16.22
CA GLN A 412 -4.19 19.80 -17.66
C GLN A 412 -2.77 20.29 -17.95
N THR A 413 -1.82 19.37 -18.11
CA THR A 413 -0.82 19.57 -19.14
C THR A 413 -1.67 19.67 -20.38
N VAL A 414 -2.06 20.91 -20.71
CA VAL A 414 -2.46 21.28 -22.04
C VAL A 414 -1.31 20.77 -22.87
N VAL A 415 -1.48 19.59 -23.46
CA VAL A 415 -0.57 19.12 -24.49
C VAL A 415 -0.84 20.13 -25.60
N LYS A 416 -0.02 21.19 -25.65
CA LYS A 416 0.02 22.07 -26.82
C LYS A 416 0.17 21.10 -27.99
N LYS A 417 -0.72 21.16 -28.99
CA LYS A 417 -0.50 20.44 -30.25
C LYS A 417 0.78 21.00 -30.83
N THR A 418 1.89 20.32 -30.60
CA THR A 418 3.20 20.69 -31.12
C THR A 418 3.52 19.79 -32.30
N PHE A 419 4.60 20.10 -33.01
CA PHE A 419 5.16 19.25 -34.06
C PHE A 419 5.35 17.78 -33.62
N PHE A 420 5.56 17.53 -32.32
CA PHE A 420 5.84 16.21 -31.79
C PHE A 420 4.60 15.42 -31.37
N SER A 421 3.40 15.98 -31.48
CA SER A 421 2.17 15.27 -31.12
C SER A 421 2.00 13.99 -31.94
N ASP A 422 1.72 12.87 -31.25
CA ASP A 422 1.57 11.51 -31.79
C ASP A 422 2.82 10.89 -32.45
N LYS A 423 3.92 11.63 -32.55
CA LYS A 423 5.18 11.14 -33.13
C LYS A 423 5.89 10.15 -32.21
N LYS A 424 6.36 9.04 -32.76
CA LYS A 424 7.13 8.03 -32.04
C LYS A 424 8.61 8.36 -32.06
N ILE A 425 9.18 8.70 -30.91
CA ILE A 425 10.55 9.19 -30.79
C ILE A 425 11.39 8.23 -29.93
N VAL A 426 12.62 7.97 -30.35
CA VAL A 426 13.61 7.20 -29.57
C VAL A 426 14.78 8.10 -29.21
N LEU A 427 15.25 8.01 -27.96
CA LEU A 427 16.44 8.73 -27.48
C LEU A 427 17.64 7.77 -27.39
N THR A 428 18.79 8.17 -27.91
CA THR A 428 20.06 7.43 -27.80
C THR A 428 21.26 8.36 -27.60
N GLY A 429 22.36 7.84 -27.05
CA GLY A 429 23.57 8.62 -26.74
C GLY A 429 23.45 9.46 -25.46
N THR A 430 24.54 10.15 -25.14
CA THR A 430 24.67 11.10 -24.03
C THR A 430 24.34 12.50 -24.55
N LEU A 431 23.29 13.09 -23.98
CA LEU A 431 22.81 14.44 -24.27
C LEU A 431 23.59 15.45 -23.42
N GLN A 432 23.94 16.60 -23.99
CA GLN A 432 24.78 17.62 -23.35
C GLN A 432 23.97 18.58 -22.49
N ASN A 433 22.75 18.94 -22.92
CA ASN A 433 21.96 20.02 -22.33
C ASN A 433 20.81 19.51 -21.46
N TYR A 434 20.40 18.26 -21.65
CA TYR A 434 19.31 17.64 -20.88
C TYR A 434 19.70 16.27 -20.34
N THR A 435 19.25 15.93 -19.13
CA THR A 435 19.21 14.52 -18.77
C THR A 435 18.16 13.82 -19.62
N ARG A 436 18.39 12.52 -19.91
CA ARG A 436 17.42 11.72 -20.68
C ARG A 436 16.02 11.73 -20.05
N LEU A 437 15.94 11.84 -18.73
CA LEU A 437 14.69 11.85 -17.98
C LEU A 437 13.95 13.20 -18.17
N GLU A 438 14.66 14.31 -18.06
CA GLU A 438 14.12 15.66 -18.33
C GLU A 438 13.63 15.77 -19.77
N LEU A 439 14.44 15.36 -20.75
CA LEU A 439 14.04 15.46 -22.16
C LEU A 439 12.85 14.55 -22.49
N THR A 440 12.79 13.36 -21.87
CA THR A 440 11.62 12.47 -21.98
C THR A 440 10.37 13.14 -21.43
N GLN A 441 10.47 13.91 -20.35
CA GLN A 441 9.34 14.64 -19.79
C GLN A 441 8.91 15.81 -20.68
N ILE A 442 9.86 16.61 -21.18
CA ILE A 442 9.59 17.72 -22.10
C ILE A 442 8.87 17.21 -23.36
N LEU A 443 9.42 16.19 -24.03
CA LEU A 443 8.81 15.63 -25.24
C LEU A 443 7.44 15.00 -24.99
N LYS A 444 7.23 14.37 -23.82
CA LYS A 444 5.91 13.85 -23.43
C LYS A 444 4.90 14.96 -23.17
N GLN A 445 5.32 16.08 -22.56
CA GLN A 445 4.47 17.26 -22.38
C GLN A 445 4.07 17.88 -23.73
N MET A 446 4.94 17.75 -24.74
CA MET A 446 4.68 18.15 -26.13
C MET A 446 3.84 17.14 -26.92
N GLY A 447 3.46 15.99 -26.33
CA GLY A 447 2.58 14.99 -26.94
C GLY A 447 3.29 13.86 -27.70
N ALA A 448 4.60 13.70 -27.53
CA ALA A 448 5.39 12.65 -28.18
C ALA A 448 5.26 11.27 -27.50
N ASN A 449 5.26 10.22 -28.32
CA ASN A 449 5.30 8.83 -27.89
C ASN A 449 6.75 8.32 -27.78
N ILE A 450 7.35 8.45 -26.60
CA ILE A 450 8.74 8.02 -26.37
C ILE A 450 8.85 6.49 -26.25
N SER A 451 9.70 5.89 -27.09
CA SER A 451 10.01 4.46 -27.08
C SER A 451 11.49 4.20 -26.81
N SER A 452 11.79 3.07 -26.16
CA SER A 452 13.17 2.64 -25.88
C SER A 452 13.79 1.85 -27.04
N SER A 453 12.98 1.38 -27.99
CA SER A 453 13.39 0.53 -29.12
C SER A 453 13.09 1.19 -30.48
N LEU A 454 14.03 1.05 -31.40
CA LEU A 454 13.86 1.46 -32.81
C LEU A 454 13.03 0.41 -33.54
N SER A 455 11.97 0.89 -34.21
CA SER A 455 11.07 0.12 -35.07
C SER A 455 10.88 0.85 -36.39
N ALA A 456 10.42 0.17 -37.44
CA ALA A 456 10.05 0.83 -38.70
C ALA A 456 8.95 1.90 -38.54
N LYS A 457 8.19 1.87 -37.43
CA LYS A 457 7.16 2.85 -37.07
C LYS A 457 7.70 4.03 -36.23
N THR A 458 9.01 4.14 -36.06
CA THR A 458 9.63 5.25 -35.32
C THR A 458 9.79 6.43 -36.27
N ASP A 459 9.21 7.58 -35.93
CA ASP A 459 9.32 8.81 -36.73
C ASP A 459 10.71 9.44 -36.60
N PHE A 460 11.25 9.51 -35.38
CA PHE A 460 12.51 10.21 -35.10
C PHE A 460 13.43 9.47 -34.14
N LEU A 461 14.74 9.56 -34.38
CA LEU A 461 15.79 9.23 -33.42
C LEU A 461 16.48 10.53 -32.99
N ILE A 462 16.44 10.86 -31.70
CA ILE A 462 17.27 11.93 -31.14
C ILE A 462 18.59 11.29 -30.69
N ALA A 463 19.68 11.74 -31.31
CA ALA A 463 21.00 11.19 -31.11
C ALA A 463 21.90 12.22 -30.39
N GLY A 464 22.34 11.87 -29.18
CA GLY A 464 23.43 12.56 -28.48
C GLY A 464 24.80 11.98 -28.84
N THR A 465 25.84 12.48 -28.19
CA THR A 465 27.20 11.96 -28.31
C THR A 465 27.25 10.47 -27.96
N ASN A 466 28.04 9.65 -28.67
CA ASN A 466 28.11 8.19 -28.50
C ASN A 466 26.76 7.43 -28.72
N ALA A 467 25.99 7.83 -29.74
CA ALA A 467 24.70 7.22 -30.10
C ALA A 467 24.73 5.72 -30.48
N GLY A 468 25.92 5.17 -30.77
CA GLY A 468 26.19 3.73 -30.88
C GLY A 468 25.34 2.98 -31.91
N SER A 469 25.06 1.70 -31.63
CA SER A 469 24.38 0.75 -32.54
C SER A 469 22.96 1.15 -32.96
N LYS A 470 22.30 2.06 -32.21
CA LYS A 470 20.98 2.59 -32.56
C LYS A 470 21.04 3.62 -33.70
N LEU A 471 22.13 4.39 -33.80
CA LEU A 471 22.32 5.33 -34.91
C LEU A 471 22.47 4.57 -36.24
N THR A 472 23.32 3.54 -36.25
CA THR A 472 23.51 2.67 -37.42
C THR A 472 22.21 1.96 -37.82
N LYS A 473 21.40 1.53 -36.83
CA LYS A 473 20.10 0.90 -37.08
C LYS A 473 19.06 1.88 -37.63
N ALA A 474 19.05 3.13 -37.16
CA ALA A 474 18.15 4.16 -37.68
C ALA A 474 18.50 4.55 -39.12
N GLN A 475 19.79 4.66 -39.46
CA GLN A 475 20.25 4.89 -40.83
C GLN A 475 19.79 3.77 -41.78
N LYS A 476 19.93 2.50 -41.38
CA LYS A 476 19.45 1.35 -42.17
C LYS A 476 17.94 1.34 -42.37
N LEU A 477 17.18 1.81 -41.38
CA LEU A 477 15.72 1.90 -41.43
C LEU A 477 15.21 3.21 -42.04
N LYS A 478 16.10 4.09 -42.53
CA LYS A 478 15.79 5.42 -43.09
C LYS A 478 14.93 6.28 -42.14
N ILE A 479 15.15 6.15 -40.84
CA ILE A 479 14.48 6.94 -39.81
C ILE A 479 15.20 8.29 -39.67
N SER A 480 14.45 9.39 -39.60
CA SER A 480 14.99 10.74 -39.46
C SER A 480 15.76 10.90 -38.14
N ILE A 481 17.01 11.35 -38.23
CA ILE A 481 17.89 11.56 -37.07
C ILE A 481 17.94 13.06 -36.78
N ILE A 482 17.68 13.42 -35.51
CA ILE A 482 17.69 14.80 -35.04
C ILE A 482 18.82 14.94 -34.01
N GLU A 483 19.67 15.94 -34.21
CA GLU A 483 20.70 16.32 -33.24
C GLU A 483 20.12 17.25 -32.17
N GLU A 484 20.75 17.26 -30.99
CA GLU A 484 20.29 18.02 -29.83
C GLU A 484 20.15 19.53 -30.10
N ALA A 485 21.06 20.13 -30.87
CA ALA A 485 20.99 21.55 -31.25
C ALA A 485 19.77 21.88 -32.13
N GLN A 486 19.33 20.93 -32.97
CA GLN A 486 18.15 21.10 -33.81
C GLN A 486 16.86 20.89 -33.00
N LEU A 487 16.88 19.94 -32.07
CA LEU A 487 15.79 19.69 -31.13
C LEU A 487 15.49 20.93 -30.27
N GLU A 488 16.51 21.63 -29.78
CA GLU A 488 16.33 22.85 -29.00
C GLU A 488 15.63 23.96 -29.77
N LYS A 489 15.94 24.12 -31.07
CA LYS A 489 15.24 25.10 -31.91
C LYS A 489 13.76 24.78 -32.02
N TRP A 490 13.41 23.49 -32.14
CA TRP A 490 12.02 23.06 -32.21
C TRP A 490 11.29 23.18 -30.88
N ILE A 491 11.96 22.92 -29.75
CA ILE A 491 11.40 23.16 -28.42
C ILE A 491 11.10 24.66 -28.22
N LYS A 492 12.06 25.55 -28.56
CA LYS A 492 11.93 27.01 -28.41
C LYS A 492 10.93 27.66 -29.39
N GLN A 493 10.65 27.05 -30.54
CA GLN A 493 9.66 27.56 -31.51
C GLN A 493 8.20 27.22 -31.14
N THR A 494 7.98 26.36 -30.15
CA THR A 494 6.65 25.93 -29.70
C THR A 494 6.20 26.53 -28.36
N ASP A 495 7.06 27.32 -27.72
CA ASP A 495 6.70 28.21 -26.62
C ASP A 495 5.96 29.43 -27.16
#